data_AF-A0A157Z1P2-F1
#
_entry.id   AF-A0A157Z1P2-F1
#
_cell.length_a   1.000
_cell.length_b   1.000
_cell.length_c   1.000
_cell.angle_alpha   90.00
_cell.angle_beta   90.00
_cell.angle_gamma   90.00
#
_symmetry.space_group_name_H-M   'P 1'
#
loop_
_entity.id
_entity.type
_entity.pdbx_description
1 polymer ?
#
loop_
_entity_poly.entity_id
_entity_poly.type
_entity_poly.pdbx_seq_one_letter_code
_entity_poly.pdbx_strand_id
1 'polypeptide(L)'
;MSYALYMPPKTSGEPMPLVVMLHGCKQNADEFAQGTRINLLADRYGFAVLYPEQSKHDHPHRCWRWYDDSGSGGGGEAASVVSLVSAMVEEHDLDPERVYLAGMSAGAGLAALLAVRYPHVFAAVGLHSGVVFGEARSAIGAMDVMRRGARGDPVALIDAAVDVRNYPGMPAIITHGELDSVVTAANAEQLAKQFLRLNGFIDAAGNRRAGETREEAHSDGVVTDYFKSGRRVVKTSIVRGLGHSWAGGDDTVAFHSSKGPDSSAVMWEFFKHQRRPAEAARNAYVA
;
A
#
# COMPACT_ATOMS: atom_id res chain seq x y z
N MET A 1 18.58 -7.02 -3.99
CA MET A 1 17.68 -6.85 -2.82
C MET A 1 17.36 -8.23 -2.27
N SER A 2 17.39 -8.41 -0.95
CA SER A 2 16.96 -9.67 -0.31
C SER A 2 15.44 -9.77 -0.30
N TYR A 3 14.89 -10.97 -0.32
CA TYR A 3 13.44 -11.18 -0.25
C TYR A 3 13.09 -12.56 0.31
N ALA A 4 11.83 -12.70 0.72
CA ALA A 4 11.18 -14.00 0.90
C ALA A 4 9.99 -14.11 -0.05
N LEU A 5 9.73 -15.32 -0.56
CA LEU A 5 8.55 -15.62 -1.37
C LEU A 5 7.79 -16.76 -0.71
N TYR A 6 6.50 -16.55 -0.49
CA TYR A 6 5.58 -17.58 -0.03
C TYR A 6 4.66 -18.00 -1.19
N MET A 7 4.71 -19.28 -1.51
CA MET A 7 3.88 -19.91 -2.54
C MET A 7 2.97 -20.94 -1.87
N PRO A 8 1.65 -20.71 -1.80
CA PRO A 8 0.74 -21.76 -1.34
C PRO A 8 0.71 -22.91 -2.35
N PRO A 9 0.28 -24.12 -1.95
CA PRO A 9 0.08 -25.22 -2.88
C PRO A 9 -0.86 -24.80 -4.03
N LYS A 10 -0.47 -25.02 -5.28
CA LYS A 10 -1.33 -24.72 -6.44
C LYS A 10 -2.57 -25.63 -6.38
N THR A 11 -3.72 -25.04 -6.11
CA THR A 11 -5.02 -25.74 -6.06
C THR A 11 -5.79 -25.66 -7.38
N SER A 12 -5.35 -24.81 -8.32
CA SER A 12 -5.93 -24.64 -9.66
C SER A 12 -4.85 -24.53 -10.73
N GLY A 13 -5.24 -24.65 -12.00
CA GLY A 13 -4.37 -24.43 -13.15
C GLY A 13 -4.33 -22.97 -13.63
N GLU A 14 -5.04 -22.04 -12.96
CA GLU A 14 -5.03 -20.63 -13.32
C GLU A 14 -3.81 -19.92 -12.70
N PRO A 15 -3.20 -18.93 -13.39
CA PRO A 15 -2.17 -18.08 -12.81
C PRO A 15 -2.63 -17.43 -11.50
N MET A 16 -1.81 -17.53 -10.45
CA MET A 16 -2.15 -17.00 -9.13
C MET A 16 -1.88 -15.48 -9.07
N PRO A 17 -2.70 -14.70 -8.35
CA PRO A 17 -2.36 -13.33 -7.97
C PRO A 17 -1.08 -13.27 -7.14
N LEU A 18 -0.44 -12.10 -7.11
CA LEU A 18 0.70 -11.80 -6.27
C LEU A 18 0.37 -10.64 -5.32
N VAL A 19 0.64 -10.79 -4.02
CA VAL A 19 0.62 -9.69 -3.05
C VAL A 19 2.05 -9.36 -2.61
N VAL A 20 2.48 -8.13 -2.85
CA VAL A 20 3.79 -7.63 -2.41
C VAL A 20 3.64 -6.94 -1.07
N MET A 21 4.35 -7.40 -0.04
CA MET A 21 4.21 -6.97 1.35
C MET A 21 5.48 -6.24 1.82
N LEU A 22 5.39 -4.92 1.98
CA LEU A 22 6.49 -4.05 2.39
C LEU A 22 6.46 -3.76 3.90
N HIS A 23 7.45 -4.29 4.61
CA HIS A 23 7.56 -4.16 6.06
C HIS A 23 7.86 -2.72 6.51
N GLY A 24 7.54 -2.39 7.76
CA GLY A 24 7.93 -1.14 8.40
C GLY A 24 9.37 -1.14 8.92
N CYS A 25 9.82 -0.01 9.45
CA CYS A 25 11.13 0.10 10.09
C CYS A 25 11.31 -0.94 11.20
N LYS A 26 12.54 -1.45 11.34
CA LYS A 26 13.00 -2.45 12.32
C LYS A 26 12.44 -3.86 12.14
N GLN A 27 11.45 -4.04 11.27
CA GLN A 27 10.90 -5.34 10.90
C GLN A 27 11.75 -5.98 9.80
N ASN A 28 11.53 -7.27 9.57
CA ASN A 28 12.07 -8.06 8.47
C ASN A 28 10.96 -8.89 7.79
N ALA A 29 11.30 -9.62 6.73
CA ALA A 29 10.33 -10.39 5.96
C ALA A 29 9.56 -11.42 6.82
N ASP A 30 10.27 -12.19 7.66
CA ASP A 30 9.67 -13.24 8.49
C ASP A 30 8.74 -12.68 9.56
N GLU A 31 9.18 -11.65 10.28
CA GLU A 31 8.37 -10.96 11.29
C GLU A 31 7.11 -10.34 10.69
N PHE A 32 7.22 -9.77 9.48
CA PHE A 32 6.07 -9.17 8.81
C PHE A 32 5.10 -10.25 8.28
N ALA A 33 5.62 -11.36 7.75
CA ALA A 33 4.80 -12.50 7.35
C ALA A 33 4.05 -13.11 8.54
N GLN A 34 4.74 -13.36 9.66
CA GLN A 34 4.14 -13.88 10.88
C GLN A 34 3.10 -12.92 11.45
N GLY A 35 3.48 -11.64 11.62
CA GLY A 35 2.65 -10.65 12.29
C GLY A 35 1.38 -10.31 11.52
N THR A 36 1.45 -10.22 10.18
CA THR A 36 0.28 -9.97 9.33
C THR A 36 -0.56 -11.22 9.08
N ARG A 37 -0.01 -12.42 9.30
CA ARG A 37 -0.64 -13.72 9.05
C ARG A 37 -1.16 -13.90 7.62
N ILE A 38 -0.69 -13.09 6.67
CA ILE A 38 -1.22 -13.07 5.30
C ILE A 38 -0.97 -14.40 4.57
N ASN A 39 0.07 -15.16 4.94
CA ASN A 39 0.32 -16.49 4.39
C ASN A 39 -0.85 -17.47 4.64
N LEU A 40 -1.57 -17.33 5.77
CA LEU A 40 -2.76 -18.15 6.05
C LEU A 40 -3.93 -17.81 5.10
N LEU A 41 -3.99 -16.55 4.66
CA LEU A 41 -4.97 -16.11 3.67
C LEU A 41 -4.55 -16.54 2.25
N ALA A 42 -3.25 -16.52 1.96
CA ALA A 42 -2.69 -17.07 0.72
C ALA A 42 -3.03 -18.56 0.55
N ASP A 43 -2.86 -19.37 1.60
CA ASP A 43 -3.31 -20.77 1.61
C ASP A 43 -4.81 -20.92 1.33
N ARG A 44 -5.62 -20.04 1.94
CA ARG A 44 -7.08 -20.11 1.84
C ARG A 44 -7.62 -19.67 0.47
N TYR A 45 -7.02 -18.65 -0.12
CA TYR A 45 -7.57 -17.94 -1.28
C TYR A 45 -6.72 -18.07 -2.55
N GLY A 46 -5.56 -18.72 -2.49
CA GLY A 46 -4.74 -19.07 -3.66
C GLY A 46 -4.05 -17.87 -4.28
N PHE A 47 -3.20 -17.16 -3.51
CA PHE A 47 -2.33 -16.10 -4.02
C PHE A 47 -0.91 -16.22 -3.46
N ALA A 48 0.09 -15.82 -4.25
CA ALA A 48 1.48 -15.75 -3.81
C ALA A 48 1.73 -14.49 -2.97
N VAL A 49 2.72 -14.54 -2.08
CA VAL A 49 3.14 -13.37 -1.29
C VAL A 49 4.64 -13.14 -1.41
N LEU A 50 5.03 -11.96 -1.88
CA LEU A 50 6.42 -11.53 -1.98
C LEU A 50 6.73 -10.53 -0.88
N TYR A 51 7.84 -10.72 -0.17
CA TYR A 51 8.33 -9.86 0.90
C TYR A 51 9.71 -9.31 0.54
N PRO A 52 9.79 -8.19 -0.20
CA PRO A 52 11.05 -7.48 -0.38
C PRO A 52 11.57 -6.99 0.98
N GLU A 53 12.87 -7.15 1.22
CA GLU A 53 13.49 -6.80 2.50
C GLU A 53 14.57 -5.71 2.33
N GLN A 54 14.45 -4.66 3.13
CA GLN A 54 15.48 -3.62 3.24
C GLN A 54 16.69 -4.12 4.02
N SER A 55 17.88 -3.88 3.49
CA SER A 55 19.13 -4.32 4.10
C SER A 55 19.50 -3.46 5.33
N LYS A 56 20.05 -4.10 6.37
CA LYS A 56 20.68 -3.38 7.49
C LYS A 56 21.93 -2.60 7.06
N HIS A 57 22.55 -2.99 5.95
CA HIS A 57 23.68 -2.27 5.37
C HIS A 57 23.24 -0.92 4.78
N ASP A 58 22.12 -0.93 4.06
CA ASP A 58 21.60 0.25 3.38
C ASP A 58 20.87 1.20 4.35
N HIS A 59 20.23 0.64 5.39
CA HIS A 59 19.65 1.42 6.46
C HIS A 59 19.73 0.67 7.81
N PRO A 60 20.30 1.23 8.89
CA PRO A 60 20.54 0.50 10.15
C PRO A 60 19.25 0.01 10.82
N HIS A 61 18.13 0.68 10.56
CA HIS A 61 16.79 0.28 11.00
C HIS A 61 15.96 -0.42 9.92
N ARG A 62 16.55 -0.86 8.80
CA ARG A 62 15.81 -1.42 7.65
C ARG A 62 14.61 -0.55 7.22
N CYS A 63 14.75 0.78 7.27
CA CYS A 63 13.68 1.66 6.83
C CYS A 63 13.79 1.91 5.34
N TRP A 64 12.64 1.96 4.66
CA TRP A 64 12.54 2.47 3.30
C TRP A 64 12.66 4.00 3.29
N ARG A 65 13.36 4.54 2.29
CA ARG A 65 13.62 5.99 2.13
C ARG A 65 12.54 6.62 1.24
N TRP A 66 11.28 6.35 1.58
CA TRP A 66 10.08 6.79 0.84
C TRP A 66 9.97 8.30 0.59
N TYR A 67 10.69 9.11 1.38
CA TYR A 67 10.75 10.57 1.24
C TYR A 67 11.78 11.07 0.21
N ASP A 68 12.56 10.16 -0.38
CA ASP A 68 13.62 10.48 -1.33
C ASP A 68 13.38 9.72 -2.64
N ASP A 69 12.77 10.39 -3.61
CA ASP A 69 12.42 9.79 -4.92
C ASP A 69 13.62 9.71 -5.89
N SER A 70 14.85 9.92 -5.40
CA SER A 70 16.05 9.75 -6.21
C SER A 70 16.40 8.27 -6.43
N GLY A 71 17.17 7.99 -7.48
CA GLY A 71 17.71 6.66 -7.74
C GLY A 71 18.67 6.15 -6.65
N SER A 72 19.26 7.06 -5.86
CA SER A 72 20.04 6.69 -4.67
C SER A 72 19.17 6.45 -3.44
N GLY A 73 17.90 6.86 -3.44
CA GLY A 73 16.94 6.82 -2.34
C GLY A 73 15.83 5.77 -2.51
N GLY A 74 14.62 6.13 -2.08
CA GLY A 74 13.39 5.36 -2.25
C GLY A 74 12.99 5.13 -3.72
N GLY A 75 13.40 6.00 -4.64
CA GLY A 75 13.24 5.75 -6.09
C GLY A 75 14.03 4.52 -6.56
N GLY A 76 15.26 4.35 -6.08
CA GLY A 76 16.08 3.16 -6.35
C GLY A 76 15.55 1.90 -5.65
N GLU A 77 15.03 2.05 -4.43
CA GLU A 77 14.36 0.95 -3.70
C GLU A 77 13.11 0.49 -4.46
N ALA A 78 12.29 1.41 -4.95
CA ALA A 78 11.11 1.12 -5.74
C ALA A 78 11.47 0.42 -7.07
N ALA A 79 12.48 0.92 -7.79
CA ALA A 79 12.95 0.26 -9.02
C ALA A 79 13.40 -1.19 -8.75
N SER A 80 14.08 -1.42 -7.62
CA SER A 80 14.50 -2.77 -7.22
C SER A 80 13.31 -3.68 -6.88
N VAL A 81 12.29 -3.16 -6.20
CA VAL A 81 11.05 -3.90 -5.92
C VAL A 81 10.33 -4.26 -7.22
N VAL A 82 10.21 -3.32 -8.16
CA VAL A 82 9.57 -3.58 -9.46
C VAL A 82 10.33 -4.64 -10.25
N SER A 83 11.65 -4.55 -10.32
CA SER A 83 12.49 -5.56 -10.98
C SER A 83 12.28 -6.96 -10.38
N LEU A 84 12.20 -7.04 -9.05
CA LEU A 84 11.93 -8.30 -8.36
C LEU A 84 10.52 -8.82 -8.65
N VAL A 85 9.49 -7.96 -8.63
CA VAL A 85 8.11 -8.34 -8.98
C VAL A 85 8.06 -8.90 -10.40
N SER A 86 8.69 -8.24 -11.38
CA SER A 86 8.74 -8.73 -12.76
C SER A 86 9.37 -10.11 -12.86
N ALA A 87 10.50 -10.34 -12.18
CA ALA A 87 11.16 -11.63 -12.16
C ALA A 87 10.26 -12.73 -11.56
N MET A 88 9.57 -12.44 -10.45
CA MET A 88 8.68 -13.42 -9.80
C MET A 88 7.43 -13.73 -10.63
N VAL A 89 6.89 -12.73 -11.34
CA VAL A 89 5.73 -12.92 -12.24
C VAL A 89 6.12 -13.85 -13.39
N GLU A 90 7.28 -13.64 -14.00
CA GLU A 90 7.79 -14.46 -15.10
C GLU A 90 8.18 -15.87 -14.64
N GLU A 91 8.98 -15.98 -13.57
CA GLU A 91 9.54 -17.26 -13.09
C GLU A 91 8.46 -18.24 -12.61
N HIS A 92 7.37 -17.72 -12.04
CA HIS A 92 6.33 -18.55 -11.41
C HIS A 92 4.98 -18.59 -12.14
N ASP A 93 4.89 -17.95 -13.31
CA ASP A 93 3.65 -17.83 -14.11
C ASP A 93 2.50 -17.26 -13.26
N LEU A 94 2.77 -16.12 -12.61
CA LEU A 94 1.78 -15.39 -11.80
C LEU A 94 0.94 -14.47 -12.70
N ASP A 95 -0.27 -14.14 -12.27
CA ASP A 95 -1.16 -13.29 -13.05
C ASP A 95 -0.69 -11.82 -13.05
N PRO A 96 -0.19 -11.29 -14.19
CA PRO A 96 0.33 -9.92 -14.26
C PRO A 96 -0.79 -8.86 -14.11
N GLU A 97 -2.05 -9.23 -14.29
CA GLU A 97 -3.20 -8.33 -14.11
C GLU A 97 -3.64 -8.23 -12.65
N ARG A 98 -3.18 -9.14 -11.78
CA ARG A 98 -3.54 -9.26 -10.36
C ARG A 98 -2.30 -9.25 -9.45
N VAL A 99 -1.44 -8.25 -9.65
CA VAL A 99 -0.36 -7.92 -8.72
C VAL A 99 -0.82 -6.78 -7.80
N TYR A 100 -0.78 -7.00 -6.50
CA TYR A 100 -1.21 -6.05 -5.47
C TYR A 100 -0.03 -5.66 -4.61
N LEU A 101 -0.09 -4.45 -4.05
CA LEU A 101 0.96 -3.92 -3.20
C LEU A 101 0.38 -3.54 -1.84
N ALA A 102 1.04 -3.90 -0.75
CA ALA A 102 0.66 -3.46 0.57
C ALA A 102 1.88 -3.19 1.43
N GLY A 103 1.73 -2.33 2.43
CA GLY A 103 2.79 -2.07 3.39
C GLY A 103 2.33 -1.38 4.65
N MET A 104 3.25 -1.32 5.62
CA MET A 104 3.04 -0.63 6.89
C MET A 104 4.09 0.46 7.10
N SER A 105 3.69 1.61 7.66
CA SER A 105 4.64 2.66 8.09
C SER A 105 5.56 3.11 6.94
N ALA A 106 6.88 3.01 7.08
CA ALA A 106 7.82 3.27 5.99
C ALA A 106 7.56 2.42 4.73
N GLY A 107 7.11 1.17 4.89
CA GLY A 107 6.70 0.30 3.79
C GLY A 107 5.42 0.77 3.11
N ALA A 108 4.47 1.34 3.86
CA ALA A 108 3.31 2.02 3.27
C ALA A 108 3.74 3.30 2.51
N GLY A 109 4.73 4.03 3.00
CA GLY A 109 5.32 5.16 2.28
C GLY A 109 5.94 4.74 0.94
N LEU A 110 6.72 3.66 0.93
CA LEU A 110 7.29 3.12 -0.31
C LEU A 110 6.19 2.55 -1.23
N ALA A 111 5.16 1.94 -0.67
CA ALA A 111 4.00 1.47 -1.43
C ALA A 111 3.26 2.62 -2.14
N ALA A 112 3.10 3.77 -1.48
CA ALA A 112 2.54 4.97 -2.09
C ALA A 112 3.45 5.51 -3.22
N LEU A 113 4.77 5.51 -3.03
CA LEU A 113 5.72 5.91 -4.07
C LEU A 113 5.65 4.98 -5.30
N LEU A 114 5.63 3.67 -5.08
CA LEU A 114 5.46 2.65 -6.12
C LEU A 114 4.14 2.80 -6.88
N ALA A 115 3.04 3.04 -6.16
CA ALA A 115 1.75 3.32 -6.77
C ALA A 115 1.80 4.53 -7.70
N VAL A 116 2.44 5.63 -7.29
CA VAL A 116 2.56 6.85 -8.08
C VAL A 116 3.48 6.68 -9.29
N ARG A 117 4.64 6.02 -9.11
CA ARG A 117 5.70 5.93 -10.13
C ARG A 117 5.56 4.74 -11.09
N TYR A 118 4.95 3.64 -10.64
CA TYR A 118 4.81 2.41 -11.40
C TYR A 118 3.34 1.93 -11.47
N PRO A 119 2.40 2.79 -11.91
CA PRO A 119 0.97 2.49 -11.84
C PRO A 119 0.51 1.37 -12.79
N HIS A 120 1.38 0.92 -13.69
CA HIS A 120 1.10 -0.17 -14.62
C HIS A 120 1.38 -1.56 -14.03
N VAL A 121 2.21 -1.63 -12.98
CA VAL A 121 2.61 -2.88 -12.31
C VAL A 121 1.51 -3.38 -11.38
N PHE A 122 0.90 -2.48 -10.60
CA PHE A 122 -0.01 -2.84 -9.51
C PHE A 122 -1.47 -2.57 -9.84
N ALA A 123 -2.35 -3.53 -9.54
CA ALA A 123 -3.80 -3.43 -9.70
C ALA A 123 -4.48 -2.65 -8.56
N ALA A 124 -3.90 -2.66 -7.37
CA ALA A 124 -4.38 -1.93 -6.19
C ALA A 124 -3.29 -1.83 -5.12
N VAL A 125 -3.47 -0.91 -4.18
CA VAL A 125 -2.54 -0.68 -3.06
C VAL A 125 -3.23 -0.69 -1.68
N GLY A 126 -2.57 -1.26 -0.67
CA GLY A 126 -2.98 -1.26 0.73
C GLY A 126 -1.97 -0.51 1.61
N LEU A 127 -2.41 0.52 2.30
CA LEU A 127 -1.56 1.42 3.06
C LEU A 127 -1.95 1.38 4.54
N HIS A 128 -1.14 0.75 5.38
CA HIS A 128 -1.37 0.73 6.83
C HIS A 128 -0.45 1.72 7.54
N SER A 129 -1.01 2.61 8.37
CA SER A 129 -0.24 3.60 9.14
C SER A 129 0.72 4.41 8.24
N GLY A 130 0.27 4.75 7.04
CA GLY A 130 1.08 5.37 5.99
C GLY A 130 1.18 6.88 6.10
N VAL A 131 2.10 7.45 5.33
CA VAL A 131 2.40 8.89 5.32
C VAL A 131 1.97 9.50 3.99
N VAL A 132 1.42 10.72 4.00
CA VAL A 132 1.07 11.45 2.77
C VAL A 132 2.28 11.59 1.84
N PHE A 133 2.06 11.38 0.55
CA PHE A 133 3.12 11.41 -0.44
C PHE A 133 3.46 12.85 -0.88
N GLY A 134 4.72 13.11 -1.18
CA GLY A 134 5.11 14.28 -1.96
C GLY A 134 5.53 15.53 -1.18
N GLU A 135 5.33 15.62 0.14
CA GLU A 135 5.84 16.77 0.93
C GLU A 135 7.27 16.56 1.45
N ALA A 136 7.57 15.39 2.01
CA ALA A 136 8.89 15.12 2.54
C ALA A 136 9.96 15.00 1.44
N ARG A 137 11.15 15.58 1.70
CA ARG A 137 12.33 15.58 0.81
C ARG A 137 13.64 15.27 1.54
N SER A 138 13.55 14.96 2.84
CA SER A 138 14.68 14.64 3.71
C SER A 138 14.19 13.84 4.91
N ALA A 139 15.09 13.19 5.63
CA ALA A 139 14.72 12.42 6.82
C ALA A 139 14.04 13.28 7.91
N ILE A 140 14.51 14.52 8.11
CA ILE A 140 13.91 15.45 9.08
C ILE A 140 12.51 15.86 8.62
N GLY A 141 12.34 16.18 7.33
CA GLY A 141 11.03 16.49 6.75
C GLY A 141 10.08 15.30 6.84
N ALA A 142 10.57 14.08 6.63
CA ALA A 142 9.80 12.86 6.78
C ALA A 142 9.24 12.71 8.19
N MET A 143 10.07 12.94 9.22
CA MET A 143 9.63 12.92 10.61
C MET A 143 8.61 14.02 10.93
N ASP A 144 8.71 15.20 10.30
CA ASP A 144 7.73 16.28 10.48
C ASP A 144 6.36 15.88 9.92
N VAL A 145 6.33 15.37 8.69
CA VAL A 145 5.12 14.93 8.00
C VAL A 145 4.50 13.73 8.72
N MET A 146 5.30 12.78 9.20
CA MET A 146 4.80 11.66 10.02
C MET A 146 4.02 12.18 11.24
N ARG A 147 4.57 13.16 11.97
CA ARG A 147 3.97 13.64 13.21
C ARG A 147 2.80 14.59 13.02
N ARG A 148 2.75 15.33 11.92
CA ARG A 148 1.79 16.44 11.73
C ARG A 148 0.89 16.32 10.49
N GLY A 149 1.21 15.40 9.58
CA GLY A 149 0.69 15.42 8.21
C GLY A 149 1.40 16.49 7.37
N ALA A 150 1.04 16.55 6.09
CA ALA A 150 1.47 17.61 5.19
C ALA A 150 0.87 18.96 5.58
N ARG A 151 1.65 20.03 5.41
CA ARG A 151 1.18 21.42 5.48
C ARG A 151 0.62 21.90 4.15
N GLY A 152 1.16 21.38 3.05
CA GLY A 152 0.66 21.62 1.70
C GLY A 152 -0.68 20.91 1.46
N ASP A 153 -1.43 21.42 0.49
CA ASP A 153 -2.66 20.76 0.04
C ASP A 153 -2.32 19.39 -0.60
N PRO A 154 -2.88 18.26 -0.11
CA PRO A 154 -2.60 16.93 -0.65
C PRO A 154 -2.89 16.79 -2.14
N VAL A 155 -3.90 17.51 -2.67
CA VAL A 155 -4.24 17.49 -4.09
C VAL A 155 -3.15 18.19 -4.92
N ALA A 156 -2.69 19.36 -4.49
CA ALA A 156 -1.56 20.05 -5.12
C ALA A 156 -0.27 19.20 -5.07
N LEU A 157 0.00 18.52 -3.95
CA LEU A 157 1.19 17.67 -3.80
C LEU A 157 1.19 16.50 -4.78
N ILE A 158 0.05 15.84 -5.00
CA ILE A 158 -0.02 14.72 -5.95
C ILE A 158 -0.02 15.19 -7.41
N ASP A 159 -0.70 16.31 -7.72
CA ASP A 159 -0.69 16.91 -9.06
C ASP A 159 0.72 17.39 -9.47
N ALA A 160 1.55 17.79 -8.50
CA ALA A 160 2.95 18.13 -8.75
C ALA A 160 3.84 16.89 -9.00
N ALA A 161 3.41 15.70 -8.58
CA ALA A 161 4.19 14.48 -8.70
C ALA A 161 3.93 13.69 -9.99
N VAL A 162 2.70 13.73 -10.51
CA VAL A 162 2.27 12.94 -11.66
C VAL A 162 1.21 13.65 -12.47
N ASP A 163 1.17 13.44 -13.78
CA ASP A 163 0.08 13.93 -14.63
C ASP A 163 -1.19 13.11 -14.39
N VAL A 164 -1.97 13.52 -13.38
CA VAL A 164 -3.21 12.84 -12.95
C VAL A 164 -4.22 12.70 -14.09
N ARG A 165 -4.20 13.55 -15.12
CA ARG A 165 -5.12 13.44 -16.26
C ARG A 165 -4.86 12.19 -17.10
N ASN A 166 -3.60 11.78 -17.19
CA ASN A 166 -3.16 10.61 -17.95
C ASN A 166 -2.83 9.41 -17.03
N TYR A 167 -2.94 9.57 -15.72
CA TYR A 167 -2.73 8.51 -14.75
C TYR A 167 -3.86 7.48 -14.80
N PRO A 168 -3.58 6.16 -14.81
CA PRO A 168 -4.60 5.14 -15.09
C PRO A 168 -5.53 4.83 -13.90
N GLY A 169 -5.41 5.57 -12.80
CA GLY A 169 -6.07 5.26 -11.52
C GLY A 169 -5.34 4.17 -10.74
N MET A 170 -5.52 4.20 -9.42
CA MET A 170 -4.92 3.25 -8.48
C MET A 170 -5.87 3.02 -7.31
N PRO A 171 -6.69 1.96 -7.33
CA PRO A 171 -7.56 1.63 -6.23
C PRO A 171 -6.77 1.45 -4.92
N ALA A 172 -7.23 2.06 -3.84
CA ALA A 172 -6.50 2.06 -2.58
C ALA A 172 -7.37 1.71 -1.37
N ILE A 173 -6.80 0.94 -0.45
CA ILE A 173 -7.32 0.77 0.90
C ILE A 173 -6.32 1.34 1.90
N ILE A 174 -6.80 2.20 2.80
CA ILE A 174 -5.97 2.91 3.77
C ILE A 174 -6.49 2.57 5.17
N THR A 175 -5.66 1.92 5.97
CA THR A 175 -5.97 1.58 7.36
C THR A 175 -5.06 2.37 8.29
N HIS A 176 -5.59 2.92 9.37
CA HIS A 176 -4.81 3.72 10.31
C HIS A 176 -5.32 3.56 11.74
N GLY A 177 -4.42 3.59 12.72
CA GLY A 177 -4.79 3.58 14.13
C GLY A 177 -5.22 4.97 14.62
N GLU A 178 -6.35 5.05 15.33
CA GLU A 178 -6.85 6.30 15.92
C GLU A 178 -5.85 6.95 16.88
N LEU A 179 -5.07 6.13 17.60
CA LEU A 179 -4.10 6.56 18.61
C LEU A 179 -2.64 6.44 18.12
N ASP A 180 -2.43 6.40 16.80
CA ASP A 180 -1.09 6.32 16.23
C ASP A 180 -0.28 7.58 16.54
N SER A 181 0.69 7.44 17.46
CA SER A 181 1.57 8.52 17.92
C SER A 181 2.88 8.63 17.13
N VAL A 182 3.10 7.74 16.17
CA VAL A 182 4.29 7.75 15.30
C VAL A 182 3.94 8.43 13.98
N VAL A 183 2.81 8.03 13.38
CA VAL A 183 2.24 8.63 12.18
C VAL A 183 0.83 9.08 12.50
N THR A 184 0.59 10.40 12.54
CA THR A 184 -0.75 10.92 12.89
C THR A 184 -1.82 10.51 11.87
N ALA A 185 -3.05 10.30 12.34
CA ALA A 185 -4.20 9.95 11.49
C ALA A 185 -4.50 11.00 10.40
N ALA A 186 -4.05 12.25 10.57
CA ALA A 186 -4.14 13.27 9.51
C ALA A 186 -3.48 12.80 8.19
N ASN A 187 -2.42 11.98 8.27
CA ASN A 187 -1.81 11.39 7.08
C ASN A 187 -2.76 10.44 6.33
N ALA A 188 -3.60 9.67 7.03
CA ALA A 188 -4.56 8.78 6.39
C ALA A 188 -5.63 9.58 5.62
N GLU A 189 -6.13 10.67 6.18
CA GLU A 189 -7.08 11.57 5.52
C GLU A 189 -6.45 12.22 4.27
N GLN A 190 -5.20 12.65 4.38
CA GLN A 190 -4.48 13.28 3.29
C GLN A 190 -4.12 12.26 2.19
N LEU A 191 -3.71 11.05 2.53
CA LEU A 191 -3.54 9.93 1.59
C LEU A 191 -4.86 9.62 0.88
N ALA A 192 -5.97 9.56 1.62
CA ALA A 192 -7.29 9.32 1.02
C ALA A 192 -7.62 10.38 -0.03
N LYS A 193 -7.37 11.67 0.26
CA LYS A 193 -7.50 12.75 -0.74
C LYS A 193 -6.62 12.53 -1.97
N GLN A 194 -5.36 12.12 -1.80
CA GLN A 194 -4.46 11.83 -2.93
C GLN A 194 -4.99 10.68 -3.80
N PHE A 195 -5.40 9.57 -3.20
CA PHE A 195 -5.92 8.44 -3.97
C PHE A 195 -7.30 8.72 -4.57
N LEU A 196 -8.14 9.54 -3.94
CA LEU A 196 -9.37 10.05 -4.57
C LEU A 196 -9.05 10.90 -5.80
N ARG A 197 -7.99 11.72 -5.74
CA ARG A 197 -7.52 12.52 -6.88
C ARG A 197 -6.98 11.63 -8.01
N LEU A 198 -6.11 10.66 -7.69
CA LEU A 198 -5.55 9.70 -8.65
C LEU A 198 -6.63 8.86 -9.36
N ASN A 199 -7.71 8.50 -8.67
CA ASN A 199 -8.83 7.76 -9.26
C ASN A 199 -9.86 8.67 -9.96
N GLY A 200 -9.58 9.98 -10.05
CA GLY A 200 -10.47 10.97 -10.66
C GLY A 200 -11.84 11.05 -9.97
N PHE A 201 -11.89 10.79 -8.67
CA PHE A 201 -13.08 10.95 -7.83
C PHE A 201 -13.28 12.44 -7.47
N ILE A 202 -12.17 13.15 -7.26
CA ILE A 202 -12.13 14.60 -7.05
C ILE A 202 -11.34 15.32 -8.17
N ASP A 203 -11.63 16.60 -8.38
CA ASP A 203 -10.87 17.49 -9.27
C ASP A 203 -9.65 18.13 -8.59
N ALA A 204 -8.94 18.98 -9.32
CA ALA A 204 -7.74 19.69 -8.82
C ALA A 204 -8.06 20.73 -7.72
N ALA A 205 -9.34 21.09 -7.54
CA ALA A 205 -9.81 21.95 -6.46
C ALA A 205 -10.36 21.13 -5.27
N GLY A 206 -10.26 19.80 -5.32
CA GLY A 206 -10.76 18.89 -4.30
C GLY A 206 -12.26 18.65 -4.33
N ASN A 207 -12.99 19.15 -5.33
CA ASN A 207 -14.43 18.95 -5.44
C ASN A 207 -14.74 17.56 -5.99
N ARG A 208 -15.79 16.92 -5.45
CA ARG A 208 -16.29 15.64 -5.98
C ARG A 208 -16.74 15.81 -7.43
N ARG A 209 -16.21 14.96 -8.31
CA ARG A 209 -16.62 14.88 -9.72
C ARG A 209 -17.63 13.76 -9.98
N ALA A 210 -17.53 12.67 -9.23
CA ALA A 210 -18.31 11.46 -9.47
C ALA A 210 -18.41 10.62 -8.20
N GLY A 211 -19.34 9.67 -8.23
CA GLY A 211 -19.36 8.55 -7.31
C GLY A 211 -20.08 8.79 -6.00
N GLU A 212 -20.30 7.68 -5.28
CA GLU A 212 -20.97 7.62 -3.99
C GLU A 212 -19.94 7.47 -2.88
N THR A 213 -20.24 8.01 -1.71
CA THR A 213 -19.48 7.76 -0.47
C THR A 213 -20.42 7.14 0.54
N ARG A 214 -19.93 6.09 1.22
CA ARG A 214 -20.63 5.44 2.32
C ARG A 214 -19.71 5.41 3.51
N GLU A 215 -20.19 5.93 4.64
CA GLU A 215 -19.46 5.91 5.89
C GLU A 215 -20.25 5.10 6.90
N GLU A 216 -19.55 4.17 7.55
CA GLU A 216 -20.12 3.27 8.53
C GLU A 216 -19.26 3.31 9.79
N ALA A 217 -19.91 3.62 10.92
CA ALA A 217 -19.28 3.54 12.22
C ALA A 217 -19.51 2.13 12.79
N HIS A 218 -18.41 1.47 13.14
CA HIS A 218 -18.40 0.16 13.79
C HIS A 218 -17.92 0.30 15.25
N SER A 219 -18.03 -0.77 16.02
CA SER A 219 -17.51 -0.81 17.39
C SER A 219 -15.99 -0.66 17.44
N ASP A 220 -15.29 -1.14 16.41
CA ASP A 220 -13.84 -1.20 16.26
C ASP A 220 -13.25 -0.06 15.42
N GLY A 221 -14.07 0.84 14.87
CA GLY A 221 -13.56 1.95 14.05
C GLY A 221 -14.60 2.65 13.20
N VAL A 222 -14.11 3.46 12.26
CA VAL A 222 -14.92 4.11 11.22
C VAL A 222 -14.37 3.69 9.86
N VAL A 223 -15.26 3.29 8.97
CA VAL A 223 -14.93 2.85 7.63
C VAL A 223 -15.62 3.74 6.62
N THR A 224 -14.89 4.25 5.63
CA THR A 224 -15.46 5.04 4.54
C THR A 224 -15.11 4.40 3.20
N ASP A 225 -16.14 4.05 2.42
CA ASP A 225 -16.01 3.51 1.08
C ASP A 225 -16.38 4.56 0.02
N TYR A 226 -15.58 4.64 -1.03
CA TYR A 226 -15.77 5.53 -2.18
C TYR A 226 -15.96 4.70 -3.44
N PHE A 227 -17.13 4.83 -4.05
CA PHE A 227 -17.52 4.06 -5.25
C PHE A 227 -17.58 4.97 -6.47
N LYS A 228 -16.92 4.58 -7.56
CA LYS A 228 -17.00 5.24 -8.87
C LYS A 228 -17.45 4.22 -9.90
N SER A 229 -18.55 4.51 -10.60
CA SER A 229 -19.13 3.61 -11.62
C SER A 229 -19.37 2.19 -11.10
N GLY A 230 -19.91 2.07 -9.88
CA GLY A 230 -20.20 0.78 -9.23
C GLY A 230 -18.98 0.04 -8.67
N ARG A 231 -17.75 0.53 -8.89
CA ARG A 231 -16.51 -0.05 -8.35
C ARG A 231 -16.01 0.73 -7.14
N ARG A 232 -15.60 0.03 -6.09
CA ARG A 232 -14.91 0.63 -4.95
C ARG A 232 -13.50 1.04 -5.38
N VAL A 233 -13.20 2.34 -5.33
CA VAL A 233 -11.90 2.90 -5.75
C VAL A 233 -11.04 3.34 -4.58
N VAL A 234 -11.64 3.80 -3.48
CA VAL A 234 -10.92 4.08 -2.24
C VAL A 234 -11.71 3.51 -1.06
N LYS A 235 -11.00 2.93 -0.09
CA LYS A 235 -11.54 2.55 1.21
C LYS A 235 -10.63 3.11 2.30
N THR A 236 -11.21 3.70 3.33
CA THR A 236 -10.49 4.08 4.55
C THR A 236 -11.02 3.29 5.74
N SER A 237 -10.15 3.00 6.70
CA SER A 237 -10.49 2.34 7.97
C SER A 237 -9.67 2.97 9.09
N ILE A 238 -10.32 3.76 9.95
CA ILE A 238 -9.71 4.30 11.17
C ILE A 238 -10.08 3.37 12.33
N VAL A 239 -9.08 2.67 12.86
CA VAL A 239 -9.26 1.63 13.88
C VAL A 239 -9.20 2.27 15.27
N ARG A 240 -10.31 2.17 16.01
CA ARG A 240 -10.48 2.76 17.34
C ARG A 240 -9.50 2.15 18.33
N GLY A 241 -8.81 2.99 19.10
CA GLY A 241 -7.88 2.57 20.15
C GLY A 241 -6.62 1.82 19.68
N LEU A 242 -6.36 1.75 18.37
CA LEU A 242 -5.14 1.19 17.80
C LEU A 242 -4.04 2.26 17.70
N GLY A 243 -2.81 1.89 18.07
CA GLY A 243 -1.62 2.73 17.92
C GLY A 243 -0.89 2.50 16.59
N HIS A 244 0.44 2.65 16.59
CA HIS A 244 1.28 2.35 15.42
C HIS A 244 1.52 0.84 15.28
N SER A 245 0.51 0.09 14.88
CA SER A 245 0.57 -1.37 14.75
C SER A 245 -0.38 -1.87 13.67
N TRP A 246 -0.03 -2.96 13.00
CA TRP A 246 -0.93 -3.65 12.06
C TRP A 246 -2.16 -4.18 12.79
N ALA A 247 -3.37 -3.85 12.30
CA ALA A 247 -4.62 -4.24 12.95
C ALA A 247 -5.00 -5.71 12.66
N GLY A 248 -5.52 -6.39 13.67
CA GLY A 248 -5.98 -7.78 13.63
C GLY A 248 -4.89 -8.83 13.34
N GLY A 249 -3.62 -8.50 13.60
CA GLY A 249 -2.47 -9.37 13.44
C GLY A 249 -2.09 -10.19 14.69
N ASP A 250 -0.87 -10.72 14.70
CA ASP A 250 -0.29 -11.43 15.85
C ASP A 250 0.34 -10.45 16.86
N ASP A 251 -0.33 -10.21 18.00
CA ASP A 251 0.15 -9.27 19.03
C ASP A 251 1.37 -9.75 19.82
N THR A 252 1.86 -10.98 19.58
CA THR A 252 3.15 -11.44 20.09
C THR A 252 4.33 -10.92 19.26
N VAL A 253 4.08 -10.43 18.04
CA VAL A 253 5.08 -9.85 17.15
C VAL A 253 5.04 -8.33 17.25
N ALA A 254 6.20 -7.70 17.43
CA ALA A 254 6.30 -6.25 17.51
C ALA A 254 5.64 -5.56 16.30
N PHE A 255 5.00 -4.40 16.55
CA PHE A 255 4.26 -3.61 15.56
C PHE A 255 3.01 -4.27 14.97
N HIS A 256 2.46 -5.29 15.63
CA HIS A 256 1.19 -5.90 15.27
C HIS A 256 0.27 -5.93 16.51
N SER A 257 -1.04 -5.95 16.27
CA SER A 257 -2.04 -5.95 17.34
C SER A 257 -3.20 -6.85 16.97
N SER A 258 -3.74 -7.57 17.95
CA SER A 258 -5.00 -8.31 17.84
C SER A 258 -6.23 -7.39 17.78
N LYS A 259 -6.06 -6.07 17.99
CA LYS A 259 -7.14 -5.08 17.91
C LYS A 259 -7.52 -4.72 16.48
N GLY A 260 -8.80 -4.40 16.30
CA GLY A 260 -9.36 -3.96 15.03
C GLY A 260 -9.71 -5.11 14.09
N PRO A 261 -10.17 -4.80 12.88
CA PRO A 261 -10.38 -5.82 11.86
C PRO A 261 -9.02 -6.40 11.43
N ASP A 262 -9.03 -7.64 10.95
CA ASP A 262 -7.89 -8.26 10.27
C ASP A 262 -7.56 -7.48 8.99
N SER A 263 -6.53 -6.64 9.06
CA SER A 263 -6.15 -5.78 7.93
C SER A 263 -5.75 -6.59 6.70
N SER A 264 -5.13 -7.76 6.89
CA SER A 264 -4.73 -8.63 5.78
C SER A 264 -5.96 -9.18 5.06
N ALA A 265 -6.99 -9.60 5.81
CA ALA A 265 -8.24 -10.09 5.24
C ALA A 265 -9.04 -8.98 4.55
N VAL A 266 -9.13 -7.80 5.17
CA VAL A 266 -9.82 -6.65 4.57
C VAL A 266 -9.11 -6.17 3.31
N MET A 267 -7.78 -6.14 3.29
CA MET A 267 -6.99 -5.80 2.09
C MET A 267 -7.21 -6.83 0.98
N TRP A 268 -7.15 -8.13 1.28
CA TRP A 268 -7.42 -9.16 0.28
C TRP A 268 -8.84 -9.02 -0.31
N GLU A 269 -9.83 -8.77 0.53
CA GLU A 269 -11.21 -8.59 0.07
C GLU A 269 -11.38 -7.37 -0.82
N PHE A 270 -10.60 -6.31 -0.59
CA PHE A 270 -10.51 -5.19 -1.49
C PHE A 270 -9.80 -5.55 -2.81
N PHE A 271 -8.66 -6.24 -2.73
CA PHE A 271 -7.80 -6.56 -3.86
C PHE A 271 -8.42 -7.49 -4.88
N LYS A 272 -9.11 -8.57 -4.44
CA LYS A 272 -9.63 -9.60 -5.34
C LYS A 272 -10.64 -9.09 -6.40
N HIS A 273 -11.17 -7.89 -6.20
CA HIS A 273 -12.08 -7.20 -7.12
C HIS A 273 -11.38 -6.20 -8.06
N GLN A 274 -10.06 -6.07 -7.95
CA GLN A 274 -9.25 -5.14 -8.74
C GLN A 274 -8.40 -5.92 -9.73
N ARG A 275 -8.36 -5.41 -10.96
CA ARG A 275 -7.62 -5.99 -12.08
C ARG A 275 -7.13 -4.88 -12.99
N ARG A 276 -5.88 -4.99 -13.45
CA ARG A 276 -5.35 -4.12 -14.51
C ARG A 276 -5.87 -4.55 -15.88
N PRO A 277 -6.02 -3.62 -16.85
CA PRO A 277 -6.26 -4.02 -18.23
C PRO A 277 -5.10 -4.87 -18.78
N ALA A 278 -5.42 -5.97 -19.47
CA ALA A 278 -4.46 -6.94 -20.00
C ALA A 278 -3.30 -6.32 -20.79
N GLU A 279 -3.58 -5.32 -21.63
CA GLU A 279 -2.56 -4.64 -22.44
C GLU A 279 -1.55 -3.86 -21.57
N ALA A 280 -2.04 -3.15 -20.56
CA ALA A 280 -1.19 -2.41 -19.63
C ALA A 280 -0.35 -3.36 -18.76
N ALA A 281 -0.92 -4.51 -18.37
CA ALA A 281 -0.21 -5.52 -17.58
C ALA A 281 0.91 -6.18 -18.40
N ARG A 282 0.65 -6.59 -19.64
CA ARG A 282 1.67 -7.21 -20.50
C ARG A 282 2.84 -6.27 -20.76
N ASN A 283 2.59 -5.00 -21.05
CA ASN A 283 3.65 -4.01 -21.30
C ASN A 283 4.49 -3.67 -20.05
N ALA A 284 3.98 -3.93 -18.83
CA ALA A 284 4.71 -3.65 -17.60
C ALA A 284 5.83 -4.66 -17.32
N TYR A 285 5.74 -5.86 -17.92
CA TYR A 285 6.65 -6.99 -17.66
C TYR A 285 7.43 -7.43 -18.90
N VAL A 286 7.23 -6.77 -20.04
CA VAL A 286 8.05 -6.95 -21.25
C VAL A 286 9.04 -5.79 -21.31
N ALA A 287 10.28 -6.06 -20.92
CA ALA A 287 11.43 -5.15 -21.06
C ALA A 287 12.51 -5.81 -21.92
#